data_AF-A0A0Z8GZN2-F1
#
_entry.id   AF-A0A0Z8GZN2-F1
#
_cell.length_a   1.000
_cell.length_b   1.000
_cell.length_c   1.000
_cell.angle_alpha   90.00
_cell.angle_beta   90.00
_cell.angle_gamma   90.00
#
_symmetry.space_group_name_H-M   'P 1'
#
loop_
_entity.id
_entity.type
_entity.pdbx_description
1 polymer ?
#
loop_
_entity_poly.entity_id
_entity_poly.type
_entity_poly.pdbx_seq_one_letter_code
_entity_poly.pdbx_strand_id
1 'polypeptide(L)'
;MKQNPGKALLLSLIPGLGQIYNKQKAKGYIFLGVTLAFLVYFIAIAAGELGNLITLGSVRGQDNSLFMLIRGSFHLIITVVYLAFYALNLKDAHDTAKRWNSGIPVATTLKEMVKGIYENGFPYLLIIPSYIAMTFAIIFPVVVTLFIAFTNYDFKHLPPGALLDWIGLVLPTLQTSGN
;
A
#
# COMPACT_ATOMS: atom_id res chain seq x y z
N MET A 1 15.83 -10.41 -30.03
CA MET A 1 16.87 -10.17 -29.01
C MET A 1 16.45 -10.86 -27.72
N LYS A 2 17.35 -11.64 -27.09
CA LYS A 2 17.09 -12.24 -25.78
C LYS A 2 17.07 -11.13 -24.72
N GLN A 3 16.09 -11.17 -23.81
CA GLN A 3 15.97 -10.25 -22.69
C GLN A 3 16.79 -10.77 -21.51
N ASN A 4 17.45 -9.91 -20.73
CA ASN A 4 18.14 -10.35 -19.53
C ASN A 4 17.21 -10.22 -18.30
N PRO A 5 16.85 -11.32 -17.61
CA PRO A 5 15.94 -11.25 -16.46
C PRO A 5 16.46 -10.40 -15.30
N GLY A 6 17.77 -10.37 -15.07
CA GLY A 6 18.39 -9.54 -14.04
C GLY A 6 18.28 -8.05 -14.38
N LYS A 7 18.50 -7.67 -15.64
CA LYS A 7 18.30 -6.28 -16.09
C LYS A 7 16.83 -5.86 -16.04
N ALA A 8 15.91 -6.75 -16.38
CA ALA A 8 14.47 -6.49 -16.29
C ALA A 8 14.04 -6.23 -14.84
N LEU A 9 14.54 -7.03 -13.88
CA LEU A 9 14.30 -6.84 -12.45
C LEU A 9 14.85 -5.50 -11.96
N LEU A 10 16.09 -5.17 -12.33
CA LEU A 10 16.77 -3.93 -11.92
C LEU A 10 16.04 -2.69 -12.44
N LEU A 11 15.58 -2.72 -13.69
CA LEU A 11 14.76 -1.64 -14.25
C LEU A 11 13.40 -1.55 -13.56
N SER A 12 12.82 -2.67 -13.12
CA SER A 12 11.56 -2.70 -12.38
C SER A 12 11.60 -2.14 -10.95
N LEU A 13 12.76 -1.71 -10.46
CA LEU A 13 12.83 -0.86 -9.26
C LEU A 13 11.97 0.40 -9.41
N ILE A 14 11.82 0.91 -10.63
CA ILE A 14 10.78 1.88 -10.98
C ILE A 14 9.69 1.09 -11.70
N PRO A 15 8.53 0.85 -11.06
CA PRO A 15 7.46 0.06 -11.63
C PRO A 15 7.08 0.55 -13.03
N GLY A 16 7.16 -0.34 -14.01
CA GLY A 16 6.81 -0.08 -15.40
C GLY A 16 8.01 0.01 -16.35
N LEU A 17 9.21 0.38 -15.88
CA LEU A 17 10.40 0.39 -16.74
C LEU A 17 10.83 -1.02 -17.16
N GLY A 18 10.74 -2.02 -16.26
CA GLY A 18 11.02 -3.42 -16.59
C GLY A 18 10.05 -3.98 -17.65
N GLN A 19 8.78 -3.57 -17.60
CA GLN A 19 7.76 -3.95 -18.59
C GLN A 19 8.04 -3.29 -19.95
N ILE A 20 8.48 -2.03 -19.97
CA ILE A 20 8.92 -1.33 -21.20
C ILE A 20 10.12 -2.04 -21.82
N TYR A 21 11.11 -2.44 -21.01
CA TYR A 21 12.26 -3.22 -21.45
C TYR A 21 11.85 -4.54 -22.13
N ASN A 22 10.87 -5.23 -21.52
CA ASN A 22 10.25 -6.44 -22.05
C ASN A 22 9.27 -6.22 -23.22
N LYS A 23 9.25 -5.02 -23.83
CA LYS A 23 8.38 -4.64 -24.96
C LYS A 23 6.88 -4.60 -24.65
N GLN A 24 6.47 -4.73 -23.38
CA GLN A 24 5.09 -4.54 -22.93
C GLN A 24 4.82 -3.07 -22.63
N LYS A 25 4.92 -2.19 -23.64
CA LYS A 25 4.82 -0.73 -23.46
C LYS A 25 3.51 -0.31 -22.79
N ALA A 26 2.39 -0.91 -23.21
CA ALA A 26 1.08 -0.65 -22.64
C ALA A 26 1.05 -0.87 -21.12
N LYS A 27 1.49 -2.05 -20.68
CA LYS A 27 1.56 -2.41 -19.26
C LYS A 27 2.53 -1.51 -18.50
N GLY A 28 3.67 -1.20 -19.11
CA GLY A 28 4.68 -0.33 -18.53
C GLY A 28 4.18 1.08 -18.26
N TYR A 29 3.46 1.70 -19.19
CA TYR A 29 2.87 3.02 -18.96
C TYR A 29 1.75 3.01 -17.91
N ILE A 30 0.93 1.96 -17.86
CA ILE A 30 -0.07 1.81 -16.79
C ILE A 30 0.61 1.74 -15.43
N PHE A 31 1.64 0.91 -15.29
CA PHE A 31 2.37 0.75 -14.03
C PHE A 31 3.10 2.04 -13.61
N LEU A 32 3.72 2.75 -14.56
CA LEU A 32 4.30 4.07 -14.29
C LEU A 32 3.24 5.08 -13.84
N GLY A 33 2.07 5.10 -14.48
CA GLY A 33 0.96 5.97 -14.12
C GLY A 33 0.43 5.69 -12.70
N VAL A 34 0.27 4.42 -12.34
CA VAL A 34 -0.13 4.00 -10.99
C VAL A 34 0.91 4.43 -9.96
N THR A 35 2.20 4.22 -10.23
CA THR A 35 3.28 4.65 -9.34
C THR A 35 3.32 6.16 -9.17
N LEU A 36 3.20 6.92 -10.26
CA LEU A 36 3.19 8.38 -10.19
C LEU A 36 1.98 8.88 -9.38
N ALA A 37 0.79 8.33 -9.63
CA ALA A 37 -0.43 8.67 -8.88
C ALA A 37 -0.26 8.35 -7.40
N PHE A 38 0.28 7.18 -7.05
CA PHE A 38 0.55 6.82 -5.67
C PHE A 38 1.57 7.75 -5.01
N LEU A 39 2.67 8.10 -5.68
CA LEU A 39 3.69 9.00 -5.13
C LEU A 39 3.11 10.39 -4.85
N VAL A 40 2.32 10.94 -5.77
CA VAL A 40 1.63 12.22 -5.57
C VAL A 40 0.68 12.12 -4.37
N TYR A 41 -0.16 11.10 -4.32
CA TYR A 41 -1.06 10.85 -3.19
C TYR A 41 -0.31 10.67 -1.86
N PHE A 42 0.80 9.93 -1.87
CA PHE A 42 1.56 9.61 -0.67
C PHE A 42 2.21 10.86 -0.09
N ILE A 43 2.86 11.66 -0.93
CA ILE A 43 3.52 12.90 -0.50
C ILE A 43 2.49 13.94 -0.08
N ALA A 44 1.39 14.08 -0.82
CA ALA A 44 0.39 15.12 -0.55
C ALA A 44 -0.49 14.83 0.68
N ILE A 45 -0.76 13.55 0.97
CA ILE A 45 -1.76 13.16 1.97
C ILE A 45 -1.24 12.06 2.90
N ALA A 46 -0.89 10.90 2.35
CA ALA A 46 -0.70 9.70 3.16
C ALA A 46 0.46 9.83 4.16
N ALA A 47 1.56 10.47 3.78
CA ALA A 47 2.71 10.67 4.66
C ALA A 47 2.36 11.46 5.93
N GLY A 48 1.56 12.52 5.79
CA GLY A 48 1.08 13.32 6.92
C GLY A 48 0.17 12.51 7.83
N GLU A 49 -0.80 11.80 7.26
CA GLU A 49 -1.74 10.98 8.04
C GLU A 49 -1.06 9.77 8.71
N LEU A 50 0.00 9.22 8.11
CA LEU A 50 0.83 8.19 8.75
C LEU A 50 1.67 8.77 9.90
N GLY A 51 2.14 10.01 9.80
CA GLY A 51 2.75 10.72 10.93
C GLY A 51 1.75 10.96 12.07
N ASN A 52 0.51 11.31 11.71
CA ASN A 52 -0.60 11.48 12.67
C ASN A 52 -0.98 10.17 13.35
N LEU A 53 -0.86 9.02 12.65
CA LEU A 53 -1.05 7.69 13.25
C LEU A 53 -0.04 7.43 14.37
N ILE A 54 1.21 7.85 14.19
CA ILE A 54 2.28 7.62 15.17
C ILE A 54 2.12 8.58 16.36
N THR A 55 1.85 9.85 16.10
CA THR A 55 1.78 10.89 17.14
C THR A 55 0.48 10.88 17.94
N LEU A 56 -0.64 10.48 17.31
CA LEU A 56 -1.97 10.52 17.91
C LEU A 56 -2.38 11.90 18.46
N GLY A 57 -1.82 12.98 17.89
CA GLY A 57 -2.14 14.36 18.27
C GLY A 57 -1.07 15.01 19.14
N SER A 58 -1.15 16.33 19.28
CA SER A 58 -0.18 17.16 20.00
C SER A 58 -0.85 18.17 20.93
N VAL A 59 -2.03 18.68 20.56
CA VAL A 59 -2.75 19.70 21.32
C VAL A 59 -4.08 19.15 21.82
N ARG A 60 -4.19 19.00 23.15
CA ARG A 60 -5.43 18.58 23.82
C ARG A 60 -6.57 19.56 23.52
N GLY A 61 -7.77 19.03 23.26
CA GLY A 61 -8.97 19.82 22.96
C GLY A 61 -9.07 20.32 21.51
N GLN A 62 -7.99 20.22 20.71
CA GLN A 62 -8.01 20.55 19.28
C GLN A 62 -7.87 19.29 18.42
N ASP A 63 -6.88 18.45 18.75
CA ASP A 63 -6.64 17.22 18.01
C ASP A 63 -7.59 16.12 18.47
N ASN A 64 -8.09 15.34 17.52
CA ASN A 64 -8.88 14.15 17.81
C ASN A 64 -8.10 12.90 17.45
N SER A 65 -7.42 12.35 18.45
CA SER A 65 -6.55 11.18 18.35
C SER A 65 -7.25 9.96 17.76
N LEU A 66 -8.54 9.75 18.07
CA LEU A 66 -9.30 8.62 17.52
C LEU A 66 -9.49 8.77 16.01
N PHE A 67 -9.84 9.98 15.53
CA PHE A 67 -9.93 10.23 14.09
C PHE A 67 -8.57 10.14 13.40
N MET A 68 -7.49 10.60 14.04
CA MET A 68 -6.12 10.46 13.52
C MET A 68 -5.72 8.99 13.39
N LEU A 69 -6.04 8.16 14.38
CA LEU A 69 -5.81 6.72 14.34
C LEU A 69 -6.60 6.06 13.20
N ILE A 70 -7.89 6.39 13.05
CA ILE A 70 -8.75 5.84 12.00
C ILE A 70 -8.26 6.24 10.60
N ARG A 71 -8.00 7.53 10.38
CA ARG A 71 -7.48 8.03 9.09
C ARG A 71 -6.11 7.46 8.79
N GLY A 72 -5.19 7.49 9.75
CA GLY A 72 -3.86 6.91 9.61
C GLY A 72 -3.89 5.43 9.24
N SER A 73 -4.76 4.65 9.89
CA SER A 73 -4.97 3.22 9.56
C SER A 73 -5.44 3.01 8.14
N PHE A 74 -6.35 3.86 7.64
CA PHE A 74 -6.82 3.82 6.26
C PHE A 74 -5.67 4.04 5.26
N HIS A 75 -4.85 5.07 5.50
CA HIS A 75 -3.69 5.38 4.66
C HIS A 75 -2.58 4.31 4.76
N LEU A 76 -2.43 3.67 5.92
CA LEU A 76 -1.53 2.53 6.12
C LEU A 76 -1.91 1.35 5.24
N ILE A 77 -3.19 0.98 5.20
CA ILE A 77 -3.67 -0.14 4.36
C ILE A 77 -3.41 0.15 2.89
N ILE A 78 -3.71 1.36 2.41
CA ILE A 78 -3.44 1.75 1.01
C ILE A 78 -1.94 1.64 0.70
N THR A 79 -1.08 2.07 1.62
CA THR A 79 0.37 1.97 1.48
C THR A 79 0.83 0.52 1.39
N VAL A 80 0.33 -0.36 2.25
CA VAL A 80 0.65 -1.80 2.23
C VAL A 80 0.18 -2.45 0.93
N VAL A 81 -1.02 -2.12 0.45
CA VAL A 81 -1.55 -2.62 -0.84
C VAL A 81 -0.64 -2.19 -2.00
N TYR A 82 -0.16 -0.94 -2.00
CA TYR A 82 0.80 -0.48 -3.00
C TYR A 82 2.14 -1.21 -2.90
N LEU A 83 2.66 -1.48 -1.70
CA LEU A 83 3.89 -2.26 -1.52
C LEU A 83 3.73 -3.69 -2.04
N ALA A 84 2.55 -4.31 -1.87
CA ALA A 84 2.25 -5.60 -2.48
C ALA A 84 2.25 -5.51 -4.02
N PHE A 85 1.62 -4.49 -4.59
CA PHE A 85 1.68 -4.21 -6.03
C PHE A 85 3.13 -4.03 -6.52
N TYR A 86 3.96 -3.30 -5.76
CA TYR A 86 5.36 -3.09 -6.06
C TYR A 86 6.12 -4.42 -6.09
N ALA A 87 5.98 -5.27 -5.08
CA ALA A 87 6.61 -6.59 -5.06
C ALA A 87 6.16 -7.47 -6.24
N LEU A 88 4.87 -7.44 -6.59
CA LEU A 88 4.32 -8.17 -7.73
C LEU A 88 4.86 -7.63 -9.07
N ASN A 89 5.09 -6.32 -9.19
CA ASN A 89 5.71 -5.72 -10.38
C ASN A 89 7.11 -6.30 -10.66
N LEU A 90 7.94 -6.38 -9.62
CA LEU A 90 9.32 -6.87 -9.74
C LEU A 90 9.32 -8.32 -10.23
N LYS A 91 8.47 -9.16 -9.62
CA LYS A 91 8.28 -10.56 -10.04
C LYS A 91 7.79 -10.65 -11.49
N ASP A 92 6.79 -9.85 -11.84
CA ASP A 92 6.19 -9.84 -13.17
C ASP A 92 7.19 -9.49 -14.29
N ALA A 93 8.05 -8.49 -14.08
CA ALA A 93 9.06 -8.12 -15.07
C ALA A 93 10.14 -9.19 -15.26
N HIS A 94 10.56 -9.82 -14.17
CA HIS A 94 11.51 -10.92 -14.22
C HIS A 94 10.92 -12.15 -14.94
N ASP A 95 9.69 -12.55 -14.59
CA ASP A 95 9.03 -13.72 -15.17
C ASP A 95 8.67 -13.49 -16.64
N THR A 96 8.27 -12.26 -16.99
CA THR A 96 8.05 -11.86 -18.39
C THR A 96 9.31 -11.96 -19.23
N ALA A 97 10.46 -11.54 -18.70
CA ALA A 97 11.74 -11.64 -19.42
C ALA A 97 12.11 -13.11 -19.70
N LYS A 98 11.87 -14.01 -18.73
CA LYS A 98 12.04 -15.46 -18.92
C LYS A 98 11.11 -16.02 -20.00
N ARG A 99 9.81 -15.69 -19.93
CA ARG A 99 8.82 -16.12 -20.93
C ARG A 99 9.18 -15.67 -22.35
N TRP A 100 9.65 -14.42 -22.48
CA TRP A 100 10.11 -13.86 -23.75
C TRP A 100 11.27 -14.69 -24.34
N ASN A 101 12.23 -15.09 -23.49
CA ASN A 101 13.36 -15.92 -23.93
C ASN A 101 12.97 -17.35 -24.30
N SER A 102 11.92 -17.89 -23.66
CA SER A 102 11.40 -19.23 -23.94
C SER A 102 10.42 -19.26 -25.13
N GLY A 103 10.18 -18.14 -25.81
CA GLY A 103 9.25 -18.07 -26.93
C GLY A 103 7.77 -18.18 -26.54
N ILE A 104 7.46 -18.09 -25.25
CA ILE A 104 6.08 -18.15 -24.75
C ILE A 104 5.40 -16.81 -25.08
N PRO A 105 4.23 -16.82 -25.75
CA PRO A 105 3.55 -15.58 -26.10
C PRO A 105 3.21 -14.77 -24.85
N VAL A 106 3.44 -13.46 -24.95
CA VAL A 106 3.07 -12.48 -23.93
C VAL A 106 2.33 -11.33 -24.60
N ALA A 107 1.29 -10.84 -23.95
CA ALA A 107 0.54 -9.69 -24.45
C ALA A 107 1.42 -8.44 -24.43
N THR A 108 1.60 -7.83 -25.59
CA THR A 108 2.43 -6.63 -25.78
C THR A 108 1.59 -5.38 -25.98
N THR A 109 0.37 -5.53 -26.52
CA THR A 109 -0.56 -4.44 -26.79
C THR A 109 -1.74 -4.40 -25.82
N LEU A 110 -2.41 -3.25 -25.70
CA LEU A 110 -3.64 -3.12 -24.92
C LEU A 110 -4.74 -4.04 -25.45
N LYS A 111 -4.85 -4.17 -26.78
CA LYS A 111 -5.86 -5.04 -27.41
C LYS A 111 -5.64 -6.50 -27.05
N GLU A 112 -4.39 -6.98 -27.07
CA GLU A 112 -4.03 -8.34 -26.64
C GLU A 112 -4.30 -8.55 -25.14
N MET A 113 -4.03 -7.53 -24.31
CA MET A 113 -4.27 -7.60 -22.88
C MET A 113 -5.76 -7.71 -22.57
N VAL A 114 -6.60 -6.87 -23.19
CA VAL A 114 -8.05 -6.91 -23.02
C VAL A 114 -8.63 -8.20 -23.57
N LYS A 115 -8.17 -8.66 -24.74
CA LYS A 115 -8.57 -9.95 -25.31
C LYS A 115 -8.23 -11.11 -24.37
N GLY A 116 -7.00 -11.13 -23.82
CA GLY A 116 -6.58 -12.14 -22.86
C GLY A 116 -7.41 -12.11 -21.56
N ILE A 117 -7.75 -10.92 -21.07
CA ILE A 117 -8.66 -10.76 -19.92
C ILE A 117 -10.06 -11.25 -20.26
N TYR A 118 -10.59 -10.97 -21.44
CA TYR A 118 -11.94 -11.42 -21.80
C TYR A 118 -12.01 -12.94 -21.99
N GLU A 119 -11.03 -13.54 -22.67
CA GLU A 119 -11.02 -14.97 -23.01
C GLU A 119 -10.68 -15.86 -21.81
N ASN A 120 -9.74 -15.44 -20.95
CA ASN A 120 -9.22 -16.28 -19.85
C ASN A 120 -9.27 -15.60 -18.48
N GLY A 121 -9.56 -14.30 -18.44
CA GLY A 121 -9.44 -13.45 -17.26
C GLY A 121 -10.78 -12.92 -16.71
N PHE A 122 -11.91 -13.22 -17.35
CA PHE A 122 -13.20 -12.61 -17.01
C PHE A 122 -13.63 -12.90 -15.56
N PRO A 123 -13.46 -14.13 -15.02
CA PRO A 123 -13.69 -14.37 -13.60
C PRO A 123 -12.83 -13.46 -12.71
N TYR A 124 -11.55 -13.27 -13.05
CA TYR A 124 -10.66 -12.40 -12.29
C TYR A 124 -11.09 -10.92 -12.34
N LEU A 125 -11.64 -10.45 -13.45
CA LEU A 125 -12.15 -9.09 -13.57
C LEU A 125 -13.30 -8.80 -12.58
N LEU A 126 -14.15 -9.79 -12.30
CA LEU A 126 -15.25 -9.69 -11.33
C LEU A 126 -14.77 -9.90 -9.89
N ILE A 127 -13.82 -10.82 -9.72
CA ILE A 127 -13.33 -11.22 -8.41
C ILE A 127 -12.40 -10.15 -7.82
N ILE A 128 -11.50 -9.54 -8.59
CA ILE A 128 -10.52 -8.56 -8.09
C ILE A 128 -11.19 -7.37 -7.36
N PRO A 129 -12.21 -6.67 -7.94
CA PRO A 129 -12.91 -5.59 -7.24
C PRO A 129 -13.56 -6.06 -5.93
N SER A 130 -14.11 -7.28 -5.94
CA SER A 130 -14.75 -7.88 -4.76
C SER A 130 -13.73 -8.13 -3.64
N TYR A 131 -12.54 -8.64 -3.98
CA TYR A 131 -11.47 -8.82 -3.00
C TYR A 131 -10.92 -7.50 -2.47
N ILE A 132 -10.81 -6.46 -3.31
CA ILE A 132 -10.43 -5.12 -2.83
C ILE A 132 -11.45 -4.61 -1.80
N ALA A 133 -12.75 -4.69 -2.11
CA ALA A 133 -13.80 -4.27 -1.20
C ALA A 133 -13.78 -5.09 0.10
N MET A 134 -13.59 -6.41 0.01
CA MET A 134 -13.49 -7.31 1.16
C MET A 134 -12.27 -6.98 2.03
N THR A 135 -11.11 -6.71 1.42
CA THR A 135 -9.91 -6.27 2.12
C THR A 135 -10.20 -5.01 2.93
N PHE A 136 -10.84 -3.99 2.36
CA PHE A 136 -11.22 -2.81 3.13
C PHE A 136 -12.26 -3.13 4.20
N ALA A 137 -13.32 -3.88 3.90
CA ALA A 137 -14.39 -4.18 4.85
C ALA A 137 -13.92 -5.01 6.06
N ILE A 138 -12.91 -5.86 5.90
CA ILE A 138 -12.41 -6.76 6.96
C ILE A 138 -11.14 -6.20 7.61
N ILE A 139 -10.12 -5.88 6.81
CA ILE A 139 -8.81 -5.51 7.36
C ILE A 139 -8.88 -4.14 8.04
N PHE A 140 -9.66 -3.19 7.51
CA PHE A 140 -9.79 -1.87 8.12
C PHE A 140 -10.30 -1.89 9.56
N PRO A 141 -11.48 -2.48 9.86
CA PRO A 141 -11.95 -2.53 11.24
C PRO A 141 -11.01 -3.34 12.14
N VAL A 142 -10.40 -4.42 11.64
CA VAL A 142 -9.46 -5.24 12.43
C VAL A 142 -8.19 -4.46 12.80
N VAL A 143 -7.61 -3.71 11.87
CA VAL A 143 -6.41 -2.90 12.15
C VAL A 143 -6.73 -1.78 13.13
N VAL A 144 -7.87 -1.11 12.96
CA VAL A 144 -8.30 -0.05 13.88
C VAL A 144 -8.53 -0.59 15.29
N THR A 145 -9.23 -1.73 15.44
CA THR A 145 -9.44 -2.33 16.77
C THR A 145 -8.15 -2.82 17.39
N LEU A 146 -7.22 -3.37 16.60
CA LEU A 146 -5.89 -3.73 17.07
C LEU A 146 -5.14 -2.51 17.61
N PHE A 147 -5.10 -1.40 16.86
CA PHE A 147 -4.42 -0.20 17.32
C PHE A 147 -5.08 0.39 18.56
N ILE A 148 -6.41 0.44 18.64
CA ILE A 148 -7.12 0.87 19.86
C ILE A 148 -6.70 0.02 21.06
N ALA A 149 -6.55 -1.30 20.90
CA ALA A 149 -6.11 -2.19 21.97
C ALA A 149 -4.67 -1.91 22.45
N PHE A 150 -3.85 -1.26 21.63
CA PHE A 150 -2.50 -0.78 21.98
C PHE A 150 -2.47 0.71 22.36
N THR A 151 -3.62 1.33 22.60
CA THR A 151 -3.72 2.71 23.11
C THR A 151 -4.36 2.75 24.50
N ASN A 152 -4.18 3.86 25.22
CA ASN A 152 -4.87 4.15 26.48
C ASN A 152 -6.35 4.55 26.33
N TYR A 153 -7.04 4.02 25.31
CA TYR A 153 -8.45 4.32 25.06
C TYR A 153 -9.34 3.70 26.15
N ASP A 154 -9.81 4.56 27.07
CA ASP A 154 -10.75 4.20 28.13
C ASP A 154 -11.75 5.35 28.41
N PHE A 155 -12.66 5.15 29.37
CA PHE A 155 -13.64 6.17 29.75
C PHE A 155 -13.03 7.47 30.30
N LYS A 156 -11.77 7.45 30.75
CA LYS A 156 -11.06 8.61 31.29
C LYS A 156 -10.29 9.38 30.21
N HIS A 157 -10.02 8.76 29.06
CA HIS A 157 -9.30 9.33 27.92
C HIS A 157 -10.19 9.43 26.68
N LEU A 158 -11.40 9.99 26.82
CA LEU A 158 -12.29 10.22 25.69
C LEU A 158 -11.86 11.49 24.91
N PRO A 159 -11.49 11.38 23.61
CA PRO A 159 -11.23 12.54 22.78
C PRO A 159 -12.51 13.38 22.58
N PRO A 160 -12.41 14.72 22.42
CA PRO A 160 -11.17 15.52 22.27
C PRO A 160 -10.57 16.01 23.60
N GLY A 161 -11.17 15.70 24.76
CA GLY A 161 -10.71 16.20 26.07
C GLY A 161 -9.35 15.64 26.51
N ALA A 162 -8.99 14.47 26.00
CA ALA A 162 -7.69 13.84 26.18
C ALA A 162 -7.15 13.30 24.85
N LEU A 163 -5.83 13.25 24.71
CA LEU A 163 -5.15 12.60 23.59
C LEU A 163 -4.90 11.13 23.93
N LEU A 164 -4.90 10.28 22.90
CA LEU A 164 -4.53 8.88 23.04
C LEU A 164 -3.02 8.72 22.92
N ASP A 165 -2.45 7.84 23.73
CA ASP A 165 -1.03 7.48 23.75
C ASP A 165 -0.88 5.97 23.52
N TRP A 166 0.22 5.58 22.87
CA TRP A 166 0.57 4.17 22.65
C TRP A 166 1.04 3.51 23.95
N ILE A 167 0.40 2.39 24.31
CA ILE A 167 0.80 1.55 25.44
C ILE A 167 1.86 0.55 24.96
N GLY A 168 3.00 0.48 25.66
CA GLY A 168 4.05 -0.53 25.41
C GLY A 168 5.25 -0.08 24.56
N LEU A 169 5.22 1.14 24.00
CA LEU A 169 6.37 1.77 23.32
C LEU A 169 7.15 2.75 24.22
N VAL A 170 6.65 3.02 25.42
CA VAL A 170 7.33 3.86 26.42
C VAL A 170 8.32 2.99 27.19
N LEU A 171 9.63 3.21 26.96
CA LEU A 171 10.68 2.81 27.91
C LEU A 171 10.23 3.31 29.29
N PRO A 172 10.24 2.48 30.35
CA PRO A 172 9.79 2.91 31.66
C PRO A 172 10.53 4.19 32.01
N THR A 173 9.81 5.32 31.99
CA THR A 173 10.33 6.56 32.52
C THR A 173 10.53 6.27 33.98
N LEU A 174 11.81 6.18 34.39
CA LEU A 174 12.15 6.12 35.80
C LEU A 174 11.41 7.28 36.45
N GLN A 175 10.43 6.96 37.29
CA GLN A 175 9.87 7.89 38.23
C GLN A 175 11.05 8.45 39.02
N THR A 176 11.55 9.61 38.62
CA THR A 176 12.35 10.43 39.52
C THR A 176 11.37 10.84 40.61
N SER A 177 11.40 10.07 41.69
CA SER A 177 10.87 10.43 43.00
C SER A 177 11.34 11.85 43.32
N GLY A 178 10.45 12.82 43.09
CA GLY A 178 10.62 14.21 43.48
C GLY A 178 9.66 14.47 44.63
N ASN A 179 10.23 14.76 45.79
CA ASN A 179 9.59 15.13 47.05
C ASN A 179 8.47 16.16 46.91
#